data_AF-A0A0D0BRH1-F1
#
_entry.id   AF-A0A0D0BRH1-F1
#
_cell.length_a   1.000
_cell.length_b   1.000
_cell.length_c   1.000
_cell.angle_alpha   90.00
_cell.angle_beta   90.00
_cell.angle_gamma   90.00
#
_symmetry.space_group_name_H-M   'P 1'
#
loop_
_entity.id
_entity.type
_entity.pdbx_description
1 polymer ?
#
loop_
_entity_poly.entity_id
_entity_poly.type
_entity_poly.pdbx_seq_one_letter_code
_entity_poly.pdbx_strand_id
1 'polypeptide(L)'
;MPVTVIIQQQQQQTMHNTAQAAYNLPLLLPSEILLMGSSCDPVLLDYEWRLRYAAAHDALEQMRKHLLSRNAVLGWKLRYGHGVCEGNHSQNDVDRLTSKISACAARYRIHFKMIQHFSERLGKVNWSNGLKPLRGEDIWSISWGKDGDPTGEGYVVSSWIWNTSGIDHTNEENIAECKD
;
A
#
# COMPACT_ATOMS: atom_id res chain seq x y z
N MET A 1 -19.33 -27.90 -1.66
CA MET A 1 -20.40 -27.21 -0.92
C MET A 1 -20.67 -27.67 0.54
N PRO A 2 -20.02 -28.69 1.16
CA PRO A 2 -20.32 -29.04 2.56
C PRO A 2 -19.58 -28.20 3.63
N VAL A 3 -18.49 -27.52 3.26
CA VAL A 3 -17.59 -26.85 4.22
C VAL A 3 -18.14 -25.51 4.72
N THR A 4 -18.80 -24.74 3.85
CA THR A 4 -19.41 -23.44 4.21
C THR A 4 -20.53 -23.59 5.23
N VAL A 5 -21.26 -24.71 5.18
CA VAL A 5 -22.32 -25.04 6.13
C VAL A 5 -21.75 -25.28 7.54
N ILE A 6 -20.60 -25.93 7.64
CA ILE A 6 -19.95 -26.22 8.93
C ILE A 6 -19.48 -24.93 9.61
N ILE A 7 -18.91 -23.99 8.86
CA ILE A 7 -18.47 -22.70 9.40
C ILE A 7 -19.65 -21.87 9.90
N GLN A 8 -20.74 -21.83 9.13
CA GLN A 8 -21.98 -21.17 9.55
C GLN A 8 -22.56 -21.80 10.82
N GLN A 9 -22.55 -23.13 10.89
CA GLN A 9 -23.06 -23.86 12.05
C GLN A 9 -22.19 -23.64 13.30
N GLN A 10 -20.86 -23.58 13.17
CA GLN A 10 -19.95 -23.25 14.28
C GLN A 10 -20.13 -21.80 14.77
N GLN A 11 -20.38 -20.84 13.87
CA GLN A 11 -20.65 -19.45 14.25
C GLN A 11 -22.02 -19.27 14.92
N GLN A 12 -23.04 -20.01 14.48
CA GLN A 12 -24.36 -20.02 15.12
C GLN A 12 -24.32 -20.60 16.54
N GLN A 13 -23.43 -21.57 16.80
CA GLN A 13 -23.21 -22.13 18.15
C GLN A 13 -22.56 -21.12 19.10
N THR A 14 -21.73 -20.20 18.60
CA THR A 14 -21.09 -19.16 19.43
C THR A 14 -22.02 -17.97 19.72
N MET A 15 -23.09 -17.78 18.93
CA MET A 15 -24.07 -16.70 19.08
C MET A 15 -25.48 -17.20 19.42
N HIS A 16 -25.59 -18.13 20.36
CA HIS A 16 -26.88 -18.53 20.92
C HIS A 16 -27.47 -17.38 21.76
N ASN A 17 -28.32 -16.53 21.18
CA ASN A 17 -29.64 -16.17 21.78
C ASN A 17 -30.53 -15.18 20.98
N THR A 18 -30.23 -14.79 19.75
CA THR A 18 -31.17 -13.91 19.00
C THR A 18 -31.33 -14.40 17.58
N ALA A 19 -32.59 -14.44 17.11
CA ALA A 19 -32.92 -14.78 15.73
C ALA A 19 -32.15 -13.85 14.79
N GLN A 20 -31.09 -14.36 14.15
CA GLN A 20 -30.25 -13.55 13.29
C GLN A 20 -31.00 -13.24 11.99
N ALA A 21 -31.41 -11.99 11.84
CA ALA A 21 -31.87 -11.48 10.57
C ALA A 21 -30.73 -11.58 9.52
N ALA A 22 -31.09 -11.84 8.26
CA ALA A 22 -30.14 -12.14 7.19
C ALA A 22 -29.02 -11.08 6.98
N TYR A 23 -29.24 -9.85 7.43
CA TYR A 23 -28.27 -8.76 7.35
C TYR A 23 -27.16 -8.79 8.42
N ASN A 24 -27.30 -9.63 9.46
CA ASN A 24 -26.29 -9.79 10.52
C ASN A 24 -25.31 -10.93 10.24
N LEU A 25 -25.40 -11.59 9.09
CA LEU A 25 -24.46 -12.66 8.77
C LEU A 25 -23.07 -12.04 8.51
N PRO A 26 -22.03 -12.46 9.24
CA PRO A 26 -20.68 -11.99 9.02
C PRO A 26 -20.24 -12.42 7.63
N LEU A 27 -19.97 -11.45 6.77
CA LEU A 27 -19.57 -11.69 5.39
C LEU A 27 -18.09 -12.05 5.37
N LEU A 28 -17.81 -13.35 5.44
CA LEU A 28 -16.45 -13.86 5.50
C LEU A 28 -15.77 -13.77 4.13
N LEU A 29 -14.55 -13.25 4.13
CA LEU A 29 -13.70 -13.30 2.94
C LEU A 29 -13.05 -14.68 2.80
N PRO A 30 -12.68 -15.10 1.57
CA PRO A 30 -11.98 -16.37 1.37
C PRO A 30 -10.71 -16.50 2.22
N SER A 31 -10.01 -15.39 2.49
CA SER A 31 -8.89 -15.32 3.45
C SER A 31 -9.26 -15.77 4.85
N GLU A 32 -10.43 -15.35 5.35
CA GLU A 32 -10.88 -15.63 6.71
C GLU A 32 -11.34 -17.08 6.83
N ILE A 33 -12.03 -17.57 5.81
CA ILE A 33 -12.42 -18.97 5.66
C ILE A 33 -11.17 -19.88 5.67
N LEU A 34 -10.10 -19.44 5.00
CA LEU A 34 -8.83 -20.15 4.98
C LEU A 34 -8.07 -20.11 6.30
N LEU A 35 -8.11 -18.98 7.01
CA LEU A 35 -7.52 -18.86 8.35
C LEU A 35 -8.24 -19.75 9.37
N MET A 36 -9.53 -20.03 9.17
CA MET A 36 -10.31 -20.97 9.98
C MET A 36 -10.01 -22.46 9.67
N GLY A 37 -9.05 -22.74 8.78
CA GLY A 37 -8.59 -24.12 8.50
C GLY A 37 -9.46 -24.90 7.53
N SER A 38 -10.34 -24.21 6.80
CA SER A 38 -11.28 -24.84 5.87
C SER A 38 -10.79 -24.73 4.42
N SER A 39 -11.23 -25.65 3.55
CA SER A 39 -10.83 -25.64 2.13
C SER A 39 -11.67 -24.64 1.33
N CYS A 40 -11.00 -23.67 0.71
CA CYS A 40 -11.59 -22.77 -0.29
C CYS A 40 -11.33 -23.28 -1.71
N ASP A 41 -12.28 -23.00 -2.61
CA ASP A 41 -12.08 -23.20 -4.04
C ASP A 41 -10.91 -22.30 -4.53
N PRO A 42 -9.89 -22.85 -5.22
CA PRO A 42 -8.78 -22.07 -5.75
C PRO A 42 -9.22 -20.92 -6.67
N VAL A 43 -10.36 -21.04 -7.36
CA VAL A 43 -10.89 -19.98 -8.23
C VAL A 43 -11.24 -18.72 -7.42
N LEU A 44 -11.89 -18.91 -6.27
CA LEU A 44 -12.30 -17.81 -5.40
C LEU A 44 -11.08 -17.12 -4.77
N LEU A 45 -10.04 -17.90 -4.47
CA LEU A 45 -8.77 -17.41 -3.96
C LEU A 45 -8.01 -16.59 -5.01
N ASP A 46 -8.07 -16.96 -6.30
CA ASP A 46 -7.49 -16.16 -7.39
C ASP A 46 -8.17 -14.79 -7.51
N TYR A 47 -9.49 -14.74 -7.41
CA TYR A 47 -10.24 -13.48 -7.41
C TYR A 47 -9.88 -12.60 -6.21
N GLU A 48 -9.83 -13.17 -5.00
CA GLU A 48 -9.40 -12.39 -3.84
C GLU A 48 -7.96 -11.89 -4.00
N TRP A 49 -7.05 -12.74 -4.49
CA TRP A 49 -5.67 -12.34 -4.73
C TRP A 49 -5.59 -11.13 -5.66
N ARG A 50 -6.32 -11.14 -6.78
CA ARG A 50 -6.39 -10.00 -7.72
C ARG A 50 -6.96 -8.74 -7.05
N LEU A 51 -8.01 -8.89 -6.26
CA LEU A 51 -8.62 -7.78 -5.52
C LEU A 51 -7.62 -7.17 -4.53
N ARG A 52 -6.90 -8.00 -3.75
CA ARG A 52 -5.88 -7.53 -2.81
C ARG A 52 -4.71 -6.88 -3.52
N TYR A 53 -4.28 -7.44 -4.65
CA TYR A 53 -3.22 -6.87 -5.48
C TYR A 53 -3.59 -5.46 -5.98
N ALA A 54 -4.80 -5.28 -6.51
CA ALA A 54 -5.30 -3.96 -6.90
C ALA A 54 -5.42 -3.02 -5.70
N ALA A 55 -5.92 -3.49 -4.55
CA ALA A 55 -6.06 -2.69 -3.34
C ALA A 55 -4.69 -2.26 -2.75
N ALA A 56 -3.65 -3.08 -2.89
CA ALA A 56 -2.30 -2.72 -2.49
C ALA A 56 -1.75 -1.58 -3.38
N HIS A 57 -1.92 -1.67 -4.69
CA HIS A 57 -1.55 -0.59 -5.61
C HIS A 57 -2.31 0.71 -5.35
N ASP A 58 -3.63 0.64 -5.15
CA ASP A 58 -4.44 1.82 -4.82
C ASP A 58 -4.00 2.46 -3.48
N ALA A 59 -3.72 1.65 -2.46
CA ALA A 59 -3.20 2.16 -1.18
C ALA A 59 -1.83 2.84 -1.34
N LEU A 60 -0.97 2.31 -2.21
CA LEU A 60 0.34 2.86 -2.51
C LEU A 60 0.20 4.19 -3.29
N GLU A 61 -0.67 4.26 -4.29
CA GLU A 61 -0.97 5.49 -5.03
C GLU A 61 -1.53 6.60 -4.12
N GLN A 62 -2.45 6.25 -3.23
CA GLN A 62 -2.98 7.20 -2.24
C GLN A 62 -1.88 7.70 -1.31
N MET A 63 -0.98 6.82 -0.87
CA MET A 63 0.18 7.20 -0.05
C MET A 63 1.11 8.16 -0.79
N ARG A 64 1.44 7.90 -2.06
CA ARG A 64 2.24 8.80 -2.93
C ARG A 64 1.61 10.19 -3.01
N LYS A 65 0.31 10.25 -3.28
CA LYS A 65 -0.44 11.52 -3.34
C LYS A 65 -0.35 12.30 -2.03
N HIS A 66 -0.55 11.63 -0.89
CA HIS A 66 -0.45 12.29 0.42
C HIS A 66 0.97 12.76 0.75
N LEU A 67 2.00 12.00 0.38
CA LEU A 67 3.40 12.41 0.52
C LEU A 67 3.71 13.65 -0.31
N LEU A 68 3.23 13.70 -1.55
CA LEU A 68 3.41 14.86 -2.44
C LEU A 68 2.70 16.10 -1.89
N SER A 69 1.45 15.95 -1.43
CA SER A 69 0.72 17.05 -0.78
C SER A 69 1.44 17.56 0.48
N ARG A 70 1.98 16.65 1.31
CA ARG A 70 2.73 17.03 2.51
C ARG A 70 3.97 17.84 2.15
N ASN A 71 4.73 17.40 1.14
CA ASN A 71 5.91 18.13 0.67
C ASN A 71 5.53 19.53 0.14
N ALA A 72 4.47 19.63 -0.65
CA ALA A 72 3.98 20.93 -1.15
C ALA A 72 3.61 21.89 -0.01
N VAL A 73 2.88 21.42 1.02
CA VAL A 73 2.53 22.23 2.20
C VAL A 73 3.77 22.65 2.98
N LEU A 74 4.74 21.75 3.18
CA LEU A 74 6.00 22.08 3.85
C LEU A 74 6.84 23.09 3.06
N GLY A 75 6.94 22.91 1.74
CA GLY A 75 7.66 23.83 0.85
C GLY A 75 7.00 25.21 0.75
N TRP A 76 5.67 25.27 0.84
CA TRP A 76 4.94 26.53 0.97
C TRP A 76 5.22 27.19 2.32
N LYS A 77 5.13 26.43 3.43
CA LYS A 77 5.42 26.91 4.79
C LYS A 77 6.85 27.45 4.90
N LEU A 78 7.82 26.77 4.30
CA LEU A 78 9.22 27.19 4.30
C LEU A 78 9.44 28.51 3.53
N ARG A 79 8.73 28.73 2.42
CA ARG A 79 8.87 29.93 1.57
C ARG A 79 8.10 31.14 2.08
N TYR A 80 6.89 30.92 2.58
CA TYR A 80 5.93 31.99 2.87
C TYR A 80 5.53 32.09 4.36
N GLY A 81 6.02 31.18 5.21
CA GLY A 81 5.70 31.15 6.64
C GLY A 81 6.46 32.17 7.50
N HIS A 82 7.31 33.00 6.90
CA HIS A 82 8.06 34.02 7.65
C HIS A 82 7.12 35.12 8.16
N GLY A 83 7.21 35.46 9.44
CA GLY A 83 6.50 36.61 10.05
C GLY A 83 5.14 36.33 10.68
N VAL A 84 4.59 35.11 10.57
CA VAL A 84 3.33 34.73 11.23
C VAL A 84 3.65 33.85 12.45
N CYS A 85 3.42 34.38 13.65
CA CYS A 85 3.67 33.66 14.93
C CYS A 85 2.57 32.63 15.26
N GLU A 86 1.41 32.70 14.60
CA GLU A 86 0.28 31.80 14.86
C GLU A 86 0.19 30.67 13.81
N GLY A 87 0.88 29.57 14.09
CA GLY A 87 1.12 28.47 13.14
C GLY A 87 0.17 27.26 13.22
N ASN A 88 -1.10 27.42 13.63
CA ASN A 88 -1.94 26.24 13.93
C ASN A 88 -2.56 25.55 12.70
N HIS A 89 -3.03 26.30 11.68
CA HIS A 89 -3.74 25.68 10.56
C HIS A 89 -2.83 24.83 9.65
N SER A 90 -1.65 25.35 9.30
CA SER A 90 -0.70 24.61 8.47
C SER A 90 -0.10 23.40 9.19
N GLN A 91 0.08 23.48 10.52
CA GLN A 91 0.50 22.34 11.32
C GLN A 91 -0.59 21.26 11.38
N ASN A 92 -1.84 21.65 11.61
CA ASN A 92 -2.99 20.74 11.59
C ASN A 92 -3.13 20.01 10.23
N ASP A 93 -2.87 20.71 9.12
CA ASP A 93 -2.90 20.10 7.78
C ASP A 93 -1.77 19.07 7.60
N VAL A 94 -0.56 19.37 8.07
CA VAL A 94 0.57 18.43 8.06
C VAL A 94 0.26 17.20 8.94
N ASP A 95 -0.32 17.40 10.11
CA ASP A 95 -0.67 16.31 11.03
C ASP A 95 -1.78 15.42 10.45
N ARG A 96 -2.79 16.03 9.81
CA ARG A 96 -3.84 15.33 9.08
C ARG A 96 -3.27 14.51 7.93
N LEU A 97 -2.34 15.07 7.15
CA LEU A 97 -1.67 14.34 6.06
C LEU A 97 -0.81 13.19 6.60
N THR A 98 -0.10 13.40 7.71
CA THR A 98 0.71 12.37 8.37
C THR A 98 -0.17 11.20 8.84
N SER A 99 -1.33 11.50 9.40
CA SER A 99 -2.33 10.51 9.82
C SER A 99 -2.92 9.73 8.64
N LYS A 100 -3.14 10.39 7.50
CA LYS A 100 -3.57 9.71 6.27
C LYS A 100 -2.49 8.81 5.70
N ILE A 101 -1.23 9.25 5.71
CA ILE A 101 -0.08 8.46 5.25
C ILE A 101 0.06 7.19 6.11
N SER A 102 -0.04 7.30 7.43
CA SER A 102 0.05 6.14 8.32
C SER A 102 -1.11 5.16 8.11
N ALA A 103 -2.33 5.65 7.89
CA ALA A 103 -3.49 4.83 7.55
C ALA A 103 -3.32 4.10 6.20
N CYS A 104 -2.83 4.78 5.16
CA CYS A 104 -2.52 4.16 3.87
C CYS A 104 -1.40 3.10 4.01
N ALA A 105 -0.34 3.39 4.77
CA ALA A 105 0.74 2.44 5.02
C ALA A 105 0.26 1.20 5.76
N ALA A 106 -0.65 1.35 6.74
CA ALA A 106 -1.26 0.22 7.44
C ALA A 106 -2.11 -0.64 6.49
N ARG A 107 -2.96 -0.02 5.67
CA ARG A 107 -3.76 -0.72 4.64
C ARG A 107 -2.88 -1.49 3.65
N TYR A 108 -1.83 -0.85 3.14
CA TYR A 108 -0.86 -1.48 2.27
C TYR A 108 -0.23 -2.72 2.93
N ARG A 109 0.26 -2.59 4.16
CA ARG A 109 0.89 -3.72 4.90
C ARG A 109 -0.07 -4.88 5.11
N ILE A 110 -1.33 -4.61 5.40
CA ILE A 110 -2.36 -5.66 5.54
C ILE A 110 -2.54 -6.39 4.21
N HIS A 111 -2.75 -5.67 3.11
CA HIS A 111 -2.92 -6.28 1.79
C HIS A 111 -1.67 -7.03 1.33
N PHE A 112 -0.48 -6.47 1.55
CA PHE A 112 0.80 -7.10 1.20
C PHE A 112 0.99 -8.45 1.91
N LYS A 113 0.71 -8.52 3.22
CA LYS A 113 0.79 -9.79 3.97
C LYS A 113 -0.15 -10.86 3.41
N MET A 114 -1.37 -10.47 3.02
CA MET A 114 -2.32 -11.40 2.42
C MET A 114 -1.88 -11.87 1.03
N ILE A 115 -1.37 -10.96 0.20
CA ILE A 115 -0.81 -11.28 -1.12
C ILE A 115 0.34 -12.27 -0.98
N GLN A 116 1.27 -12.04 -0.04
CA GLN A 116 2.39 -12.93 0.23
C GLN A 116 1.90 -14.34 0.58
N HIS A 117 1.01 -14.45 1.58
CA HIS A 117 0.45 -15.72 2.02
C HIS A 117 -0.31 -16.49 0.92
N PHE A 118 -1.03 -15.78 0.06
CA PHE A 118 -1.74 -16.40 -1.06
C PHE A 118 -0.84 -16.74 -2.24
N SER A 119 0.21 -15.97 -2.48
CA SER A 119 1.13 -16.22 -3.58
C SER A 119 1.87 -17.54 -3.42
N GLU A 120 2.25 -17.90 -2.19
CA GLU A 120 2.87 -19.18 -1.85
C GLU A 120 1.93 -20.35 -2.16
N ARG A 121 0.62 -20.17 -1.97
CA ARG A 121 -0.38 -21.22 -2.20
C ARG A 121 -0.87 -21.34 -3.64
N LEU A 122 -0.99 -20.23 -4.35
CA LEU A 122 -1.39 -20.22 -5.76
C LEU A 122 -0.22 -20.37 -6.73
N GLY A 123 1.03 -20.36 -6.23
CA GLY A 123 2.23 -20.42 -7.07
C GLY A 123 2.38 -19.22 -8.00
N LYS A 124 1.91 -18.02 -7.59
CA LYS A 124 2.07 -16.81 -8.42
C LYS A 124 3.53 -16.37 -8.38
N VAL A 125 4.15 -16.32 -9.55
CA VAL A 125 5.52 -15.83 -9.75
C VAL A 125 5.46 -14.38 -10.28
N ASN A 126 6.48 -13.56 -10.04
CA ASN A 126 6.66 -12.18 -10.56
C ASN A 126 5.84 -11.04 -9.91
N TRP A 127 4.96 -11.31 -8.94
CA TRP A 127 4.24 -10.22 -8.25
C TRP A 127 5.16 -9.35 -7.36
N SER A 128 6.31 -9.89 -6.94
CA SER A 128 7.34 -9.23 -6.15
C SER A 128 8.13 -8.16 -6.89
N ASN A 129 8.02 -8.09 -8.23
CA ASN A 129 8.74 -7.10 -9.03
C ASN A 129 8.18 -5.70 -8.83
N GLY A 130 6.86 -5.57 -8.65
CA GLY A 130 6.18 -4.29 -8.46
C GLY A 130 5.85 -3.94 -7.01
N LEU A 131 5.70 -4.94 -6.14
CA LEU A 131 5.31 -4.75 -4.73
C LEU A 131 6.42 -5.26 -3.81
N LYS A 132 6.93 -4.37 -2.95
CA LYS A 132 7.96 -4.67 -1.95
C LYS A 132 7.41 -4.47 -0.52
N PRO A 133 8.03 -5.11 0.50
CA PRO A 133 7.65 -4.87 1.89
C PRO A 133 7.92 -3.40 2.27
N LEU A 134 6.92 -2.73 2.85
CA LEU A 134 7.00 -1.31 3.20
C LEU A 134 7.58 -1.09 4.60
N ARG A 135 8.85 -0.69 4.67
CA ARG A 135 9.51 -0.26 5.92
C ARG A 135 9.13 1.17 6.24
N GLY A 136 9.28 1.57 7.51
CA GLY A 136 9.06 2.98 7.90
C GLY A 136 10.03 3.93 7.19
N GLU A 137 11.26 3.45 6.97
CA GLU A 137 12.33 4.14 6.25
C GLU A 137 12.02 4.39 4.78
N ASP A 138 11.10 3.64 4.17
CA ASP A 138 10.71 3.84 2.77
C ASP A 138 9.67 4.95 2.61
N ILE A 139 9.02 5.38 3.71
CA ILE A 139 7.94 6.36 3.72
C ILE A 139 8.51 7.77 3.78
N TRP A 140 9.03 8.23 2.65
CA TRP A 140 9.50 9.60 2.49
C TRP A 140 9.20 10.13 1.09
N SER A 141 9.19 11.46 1.00
CA SER A 141 8.90 12.18 -0.25
C SER A 141 10.16 12.30 -1.09
N ILE A 142 9.99 12.42 -2.40
CA ILE A 142 11.08 12.68 -3.35
C ILE A 142 11.92 13.87 -2.86
N SER A 143 13.22 13.66 -2.68
CA SER A 143 14.16 14.72 -2.30
C SER A 143 15.20 14.91 -3.41
N TRP A 144 15.51 16.17 -3.69
CA TRP A 144 16.65 16.53 -4.54
C TRP A 144 17.93 16.36 -3.73
N GLY A 145 18.94 15.72 -4.30
CA GLY A 145 20.29 15.69 -3.73
C GLY A 145 20.78 17.12 -3.47
N LYS A 146 21.45 17.33 -2.33
CA LYS A 146 22.10 18.61 -2.02
C LYS A 146 23.45 18.68 -2.73
N ASP A 147 23.81 19.88 -3.18
CA ASP A 147 25.15 20.19 -3.68
C ASP A 147 26.20 19.79 -2.62
N GLY A 148 27.08 18.85 -2.97
CA GLY A 148 28.19 18.40 -2.12
C GLY A 148 28.17 16.93 -1.66
N ASP A 149 27.14 16.14 -1.98
CA ASP A 149 27.18 14.67 -1.85
C ASP A 149 27.80 14.08 -3.13
N PRO A 150 28.61 12.99 -3.09
CA PRO A 150 29.34 12.48 -4.27
C PRO A 150 28.44 11.84 -5.35
N THR A 151 27.13 12.08 -5.29
CA THR A 151 26.12 11.65 -6.28
C THR A 151 25.50 12.86 -6.99
N GLY A 152 26.30 13.87 -7.34
CA GLY A 152 26.06 14.87 -8.40
C GLY A 152 24.84 15.81 -8.27
N GLU A 153 25.01 17.04 -8.77
CA GLU A 153 23.90 17.95 -9.05
C GLU A 153 22.96 17.31 -10.10
N GLY A 154 21.72 17.01 -9.71
CA GLY A 154 20.69 16.46 -10.62
C GLY A 154 20.09 15.10 -10.23
N TYR A 155 20.60 14.43 -9.19
CA TYR A 155 20.04 13.13 -8.79
C TYR A 155 18.84 13.29 -7.85
N VAL A 156 17.72 12.71 -8.27
CA VAL A 156 16.49 12.59 -7.48
C VAL A 156 16.62 11.37 -6.59
N VAL A 157 16.83 11.56 -5.29
CA VAL A 157 16.81 10.45 -4.33
C VAL A 157 15.34 10.14 -4.03
N SER A 158 14.92 8.92 -4.33
CA SER A 158 13.54 8.47 -4.08
C SER A 158 13.53 7.03 -3.55
N SER A 159 12.58 6.72 -2.67
CA SER A 159 12.33 5.35 -2.23
C SER A 159 11.74 4.50 -3.36
N TRP A 160 11.86 3.18 -3.21
CA TRP A 160 11.29 2.21 -4.16
C TRP A 160 9.79 2.43 -4.40
N ILE A 161 9.08 3.01 -3.43
CA ILE A 161 7.67 3.36 -3.59
C ILE A 161 7.44 4.34 -4.72
N TRP A 162 8.45 5.03 -5.26
CA TRP A 162 8.30 5.95 -6.39
C TRP A 162 8.69 5.32 -7.73
N ASN A 163 9.39 4.18 -7.71
CA ASN A 163 9.78 3.49 -8.93
C ASN A 163 8.62 2.62 -9.44
N THR A 164 8.13 2.90 -10.66
CA THR A 164 7.18 2.04 -11.36
C THR A 164 7.94 0.95 -12.10
N SER A 165 7.53 -0.32 -11.90
CA SER A 165 8.11 -1.47 -12.61
C SER A 165 8.06 -1.23 -14.13
N GLY A 166 9.22 -0.97 -14.73
CA GLY A 166 9.37 -0.60 -16.15
C GLY A 166 10.38 0.54 -16.38
N ILE A 167 10.70 1.33 -15.35
CA ILE A 167 11.74 2.36 -15.42
C ILE A 167 12.99 1.81 -14.74
N ASP A 168 13.74 1.00 -15.49
CA ASP A 168 15.10 0.65 -15.09
C ASP A 168 16.03 1.80 -15.48
N HIS A 169 16.47 2.58 -14.49
CA HIS A 169 17.49 3.61 -14.68
C HIS A 169 18.89 3.03 -14.91
N THR A 170 19.04 1.70 -14.85
CA THR A 170 20.31 1.00 -15.04
C THR A 170 20.56 0.59 -16.50
N ASN A 171 19.62 0.84 -17.41
CA ASN A 171 19.85 0.63 -18.84
C ASN A 171 20.59 1.83 -19.44
N GLU A 172 21.89 1.92 -19.18
CA GLU A 172 22.85 2.77 -19.90
C GLU A 172 23.04 2.36 -21.39
N GLU A 173 22.19 1.48 -21.92
CA GLU A 173 22.35 0.89 -23.26
C GLU A 173 21.71 1.68 -24.41
N ASN A 174 21.22 2.91 -24.18
CA ASN A 174 20.55 3.68 -25.24
C ASN A 174 21.04 5.13 -25.40
N ILE A 175 22.32 5.40 -25.13
CA ILE A 175 22.99 6.65 -25.50
C ILE A 175 24.11 6.34 -26.49
N ALA A 176 23.77 5.74 -27.63
CA ALA A 176 24.71 5.55 -28.74
C ALA A 176 24.02 5.52 -30.10
N GLU A 177 22.96 6.31 -30.31
CA GLU A 177 22.43 6.48 -31.67
C GLU A 177 21.81 7.88 -31.83
N CYS A 178 22.69 8.87 -32.01
CA CYS A 178 22.42 10.15 -32.67
C CYS A 178 23.76 10.90 -32.83
N LYS A 179 24.56 10.46 -33.80
CA LYS A 179 25.57 11.30 -34.45
C LYS A 179 25.42 11.05 -35.96
N ASP A 180 24.65 11.92 -36.59
CA ASP A 180 24.85 12.28 -38.00
C ASP A 180 25.70 13.55 -38.04
#